data_AF-A0A7C6SMG0-F1
#
_entry.id   AF-A0A7C6SMG0-F1
#
_cell.length_a   1.000
_cell.length_b   1.000
_cell.length_c   1.000
_cell.angle_alpha   90.00
_cell.angle_beta   90.00
_cell.angle_gamma   90.00
#
_symmetry.space_group_name_H-M   'P 1'
#
loop_
_entity.id
_entity.type
_entity.pdbx_description
1 polymer ?
#
loop_
_entity_poly.entity_id
_entity_poly.type
_entity_poly.pdbx_seq_one_letter_code
_entity_poly.pdbx_strand_id
1 'polypeptide(L)'
;MKDVYKPSKELKHLKKREPLCSLNFILVTGGSRSGKSTFAESMAKNYKSDVLYIATSIPFDDEMKIRVKKHRMQRPSHWHTLEAYKDFDMHLKKDENKKAVVLIDCITLMISNIMFEENSDWENASENEITNIEKKIINELDKLLRGIKEKGATLIAVTNEVGMGIIPANKLSRI
;
A
#
# COMPACT_ATOMS: atom_id res chain seq x y z
N MET A 1 25.35 21.46 20.71
CA MET A 1 25.46 20.12 20.10
C MET A 1 24.46 20.03 18.96
N LYS A 2 24.94 20.24 17.72
CA LYS A 2 24.19 20.06 16.48
C LYS A 2 24.85 18.91 15.75
N ASP A 3 24.33 17.70 15.89
CA ASP A 3 24.62 16.62 14.95
C ASP A 3 23.32 16.27 14.24
N VAL A 4 23.09 17.10 13.23
CA VAL A 4 22.05 16.96 12.23
C VAL A 4 22.41 15.75 11.38
N TYR A 5 21.49 14.78 11.37
CA TYR A 5 21.29 13.75 10.35
C TYR A 5 22.06 14.01 9.04
N LYS A 6 23.14 13.24 8.82
CA LYS A 6 23.82 13.15 7.52
C LYS A 6 23.16 12.03 6.72
N PRO A 7 22.40 12.31 5.66
CA PRO A 7 21.85 11.27 4.82
C PRO A 7 22.98 10.44 4.20
N SER A 8 22.80 9.10 4.21
CA SER A 8 23.77 8.14 3.68
C SER A 8 24.10 8.42 2.21
N LYS A 9 25.34 8.08 1.81
CA LYS A 9 25.90 8.34 0.48
C LYS A 9 25.15 7.65 -0.68
N GLU A 10 24.12 6.86 -0.41
CA GLU A 10 23.37 6.06 -1.40
C GLU A 10 22.35 6.85 -2.23
N LEU A 11 22.01 8.08 -1.86
CA LEU A 11 21.07 8.92 -2.62
C LEU A 11 21.68 9.55 -3.90
N LYS A 12 22.97 9.32 -4.19
CA LYS A 12 23.67 9.91 -5.35
C LYS A 12 23.39 9.23 -6.70
N HIS A 13 22.66 8.11 -6.71
CA HIS A 13 22.33 7.37 -7.95
C HIS A 13 20.95 7.65 -8.53
N LEU A 14 20.19 8.61 -7.97
CA LEU A 14 18.98 9.13 -8.59
C LEU A 14 19.34 9.99 -9.80
N LYS A 15 19.70 9.34 -10.92
CA LYS A 15 19.75 9.95 -12.25
C LYS A 15 18.42 10.68 -12.47
N LYS A 16 18.48 11.95 -12.86
CA LYS A 16 17.32 12.72 -13.34
C LYS A 16 16.58 11.86 -14.37
N ARG A 17 15.42 11.34 -14.01
CA ARG A 17 14.55 10.61 -14.92
C ARG A 17 13.93 11.63 -15.88
N GLU A 18 14.09 11.42 -17.18
CA GLU A 18 13.37 12.17 -18.23
C GLU A 18 11.85 12.07 -18.00
N PRO A 19 11.04 13.07 -18.39
CA PRO A 19 9.60 13.08 -18.11
C PRO A 19 8.87 12.10 -19.04
N LEU A 20 8.93 10.83 -18.67
CA LEU A 20 8.19 9.72 -19.28
C LEU A 20 6.85 9.57 -18.56
N CYS A 21 5.75 10.10 -19.13
CA CYS A 21 4.35 10.01 -18.64
C CYS A 21 4.25 9.85 -17.11
N SER A 22 4.09 10.98 -16.41
CA SER A 22 3.99 11.00 -14.96
C SER A 22 2.84 10.11 -14.48
N LEU A 23 3.16 9.15 -13.59
CA LEU A 23 2.15 8.47 -12.80
C LEU A 23 1.47 9.52 -11.91
N ASN A 24 0.16 9.67 -12.02
CA ASN A 24 -0.60 10.49 -11.08
C ASN A 24 -0.77 9.69 -9.79
N PHE A 25 -0.10 10.13 -8.72
CA PHE A 25 -0.05 9.44 -7.43
C PHE A 25 -0.58 10.35 -6.33
N ILE A 26 -1.54 9.84 -5.56
CA ILE A 26 -2.14 10.51 -4.41
C ILE A 26 -1.95 9.59 -3.20
N LEU A 27 -1.33 10.12 -2.14
CA LEU A 27 -1.16 9.42 -0.88
C LEU A 27 -2.11 9.99 0.18
N VAL A 28 -2.89 9.12 0.81
CA VAL A 28 -3.78 9.44 1.93
C VAL A 28 -3.24 8.76 3.19
N THR A 29 -2.73 9.55 4.14
CA THR A 29 -2.17 9.05 5.42
C THR A 29 -2.90 9.63 6.64
N GLY A 30 -2.59 9.10 7.82
CA GLY A 30 -3.14 9.51 9.12
C GLY A 30 -3.40 8.33 10.06
N GLY A 31 -3.76 8.63 11.31
CA GLY A 31 -3.91 7.64 12.39
C GLY A 31 -5.02 6.61 12.17
N SER A 32 -5.08 5.58 13.01
CA SER A 32 -6.15 4.58 12.96
C SER A 32 -7.52 5.23 13.14
N ARG A 33 -8.54 4.73 12.42
CA ARG A 33 -9.95 5.19 12.50
C ARG A 33 -10.18 6.69 12.19
N SER A 34 -9.24 7.39 11.57
CA SER A 34 -9.38 8.81 11.20
C SER A 34 -10.22 9.10 9.95
N GLY A 35 -10.86 8.08 9.34
CA GLY A 35 -11.71 8.25 8.15
C GLY A 35 -11.00 8.23 6.79
N LYS A 36 -9.70 7.89 6.73
CA LYS A 36 -8.89 7.87 5.49
C LYS A 36 -9.51 7.07 4.35
N SER A 37 -9.97 5.85 4.62
CA SER A 37 -10.61 4.99 3.63
C SER A 37 -11.83 5.66 3.02
N THR A 38 -12.70 6.24 3.85
CA THR A 38 -13.89 6.97 3.40
C THR A 38 -13.53 8.21 2.58
N PHE A 39 -12.50 8.95 2.99
CA PHE A 39 -12.00 10.09 2.23
C PHE A 39 -11.44 9.68 0.86
N ALA A 40 -10.61 8.63 0.81
CA ALA A 40 -10.04 8.10 -0.42
C ALA A 40 -11.13 7.57 -1.37
N GLU A 41 -12.12 6.84 -0.84
CA GLU A 41 -13.27 6.37 -1.62
C GLU A 41 -14.11 7.54 -2.16
N SER A 42 -14.33 8.60 -1.36
CA SER A 42 -15.02 9.82 -1.82
C SER A 42 -14.24 10.52 -2.94
N MET A 43 -12.92 10.56 -2.85
CA MET A 43 -12.06 11.11 -3.89
C MET A 43 -12.16 10.30 -5.18
N ALA A 44 -12.04 8.97 -5.09
CA ALA A 44 -12.16 8.09 -6.24
C ALA A 44 -13.54 8.20 -6.93
N LYS A 45 -14.62 8.38 -6.17
CA LYS A 45 -15.98 8.63 -6.72
C LYS A 45 -16.04 9.87 -7.61
N ASN A 46 -15.25 10.91 -7.32
CA ASN A 46 -15.25 12.15 -8.10
C ASN A 46 -14.66 11.99 -9.51
N TYR A 47 -13.89 10.93 -9.77
CA TYR A 47 -13.32 10.66 -11.08
C TYR A 47 -14.35 10.11 -12.09
N LYS A 48 -15.61 9.84 -11.67
CA LYS A 48 -16.73 9.36 -12.51
C LYS A 48 -16.33 8.26 -13.52
N SER A 49 -15.41 7.40 -13.12
CA SER A 49 -14.79 6.38 -13.96
C SER A 49 -14.72 5.07 -13.19
N ASP A 50 -14.47 3.99 -13.91
CA ASP A 50 -14.29 2.70 -13.28
C ASP A 50 -13.05 2.69 -12.39
N VAL A 51 -13.27 2.34 -11.12
CA VAL A 51 -12.25 2.20 -10.09
C VAL A 51 -11.91 0.72 -9.89
N LEU A 52 -10.62 0.40 -9.84
CA LEU A 52 -10.12 -0.84 -9.27
C LEU A 52 -9.79 -0.59 -7.79
N TYR A 53 -10.57 -1.18 -6.89
CA TYR A 53 -10.31 -1.17 -5.45
C TYR A 53 -9.46 -2.39 -5.09
N ILE A 54 -8.25 -2.18 -4.58
CA ILE A 54 -7.37 -3.23 -4.06
C ILE A 54 -7.55 -3.28 -2.55
N ALA A 55 -8.24 -4.31 -2.08
CA ALA A 55 -8.40 -4.61 -0.66
C ALA A 55 -7.24 -5.48 -0.21
N THR A 56 -6.32 -4.92 0.58
CA THR A 56 -5.17 -5.68 1.11
C THR A 56 -5.50 -6.38 2.42
N SER A 57 -6.65 -6.06 3.02
CA SER A 57 -7.11 -6.63 4.27
C SER A 57 -7.52 -8.09 4.12
N ILE A 58 -6.99 -8.99 4.98
CA ILE A 58 -7.48 -10.37 5.08
C ILE A 58 -8.40 -10.45 6.30
N PRO A 59 -9.72 -10.66 6.13
CA PRO A 59 -10.66 -10.62 7.25
C PRO A 59 -10.63 -11.95 8.03
N PHE A 60 -9.78 -12.03 9.04
CA PHE A 60 -9.66 -13.22 9.90
C PHE A 60 -10.76 -13.28 10.99
N ASP A 61 -11.14 -12.13 11.56
CA ASP A 61 -12.16 -12.05 12.60
C ASP A 61 -13.53 -11.53 12.09
N ASP A 62 -14.58 -11.77 12.86
CA ASP A 62 -15.96 -11.45 12.47
C ASP A 62 -16.26 -9.95 12.50
N GLU A 63 -15.58 -9.15 13.35
CA GLU A 63 -15.71 -7.69 13.37
C GLU A 63 -15.18 -7.09 12.06
N MET A 64 -14.02 -7.58 11.61
CA MET A 64 -13.38 -7.21 10.36
C MET A 64 -14.22 -7.64 9.16
N LYS A 65 -14.83 -8.84 9.17
CA LYS A 65 -15.77 -9.29 8.13
C LYS A 65 -16.99 -8.37 8.03
N ILE A 66 -17.62 -8.02 9.16
CA ILE A 66 -18.77 -7.11 9.19
C ILE A 66 -18.38 -5.74 8.62
N ARG A 67 -17.19 -5.26 8.98
CA ARG A 67 -16.68 -3.97 8.50
C ARG A 67 -16.36 -3.99 7.01
N VAL A 68 -15.69 -5.03 6.52
CA VAL A 68 -15.44 -5.22 5.08
C VAL A 68 -16.76 -5.26 4.31
N LYS A 69 -17.78 -5.95 4.83
CA LYS A 69 -19.13 -5.99 4.23
C LYS A 69 -19.74 -4.59 4.16
N LYS A 70 -19.66 -3.80 5.24
CA LYS A 70 -20.14 -2.41 5.26
C LYS A 70 -19.43 -1.54 4.22
N HIS A 71 -18.11 -1.64 4.13
CA HIS A 71 -17.32 -0.90 3.14
C HIS A 71 -17.66 -1.31 1.70
N ARG A 72 -17.78 -2.62 1.42
CA ARG A 72 -18.22 -3.11 0.10
C ARG A 72 -19.58 -2.55 -0.28
N MET A 73 -20.55 -2.48 0.64
CA MET A 73 -21.88 -1.91 0.38
C MET A 73 -21.88 -0.39 0.11
N GLN A 74 -20.86 0.34 0.59
CA GLN A 74 -20.72 1.79 0.37
C GLN A 74 -20.05 2.14 -0.97
N ARG A 75 -19.45 1.15 -1.63
CA ARG A 75 -18.81 1.31 -2.94
C ARG A 75 -19.87 1.22 -4.05
N PRO A 76 -19.72 1.99 -5.14
CA PRO A 76 -20.55 1.83 -6.31
C PRO A 76 -20.44 0.41 -6.88
N SER A 77 -21.55 -0.17 -7.32
CA SER A 77 -21.61 -1.55 -7.84
C SER A 77 -20.77 -1.80 -9.09
N HIS A 78 -20.45 -0.75 -9.85
CA HIS A 78 -19.60 -0.82 -11.03
C HIS A 78 -18.09 -0.85 -10.69
N TRP A 79 -17.71 -0.64 -9.42
CA TRP A 79 -16.31 -0.76 -9.01
C TRP A 79 -15.89 -2.22 -8.97
N HIS A 80 -14.68 -2.47 -9.47
CA HIS A 80 -14.10 -3.80 -9.37
C HIS A 80 -13.29 -3.89 -8.07
N THR A 81 -13.44 -4.98 -7.32
CA THR A 81 -12.64 -5.22 -6.11
C THR A 81 -11.68 -6.38 -6.36
N LEU A 82 -10.40 -6.12 -6.18
CA LEU A 82 -9.34 -7.12 -6.13
C LEU A 82 -8.92 -7.32 -4.67
N GLU A 83 -9.00 -8.55 -4.17
CA GLU A 83 -8.45 -8.93 -2.88
C GLU A 83 -7.04 -9.48 -3.07
N ALA A 84 -6.04 -8.64 -2.85
CA ALA A 84 -4.64 -9.00 -3.03
C ALA A 84 -3.74 -8.07 -2.19
N TYR A 85 -2.67 -8.63 -1.66
CA TYR A 85 -1.62 -7.90 -0.95
C TYR A 85 -0.22 -8.09 -1.58
N LYS A 86 -0.13 -8.86 -2.67
CA LYS A 86 1.09 -9.15 -3.43
C LYS A 86 0.75 -9.62 -4.85
N ASP A 87 1.76 -9.92 -5.65
CA ASP A 87 1.66 -10.41 -7.03
C ASP A 87 0.89 -9.45 -7.94
N PHE A 88 1.06 -8.15 -7.69
CA PHE A 88 0.32 -7.09 -8.38
C PHE A 88 0.58 -7.08 -9.88
N ASP A 89 1.76 -7.48 -10.33
CA ASP A 89 2.07 -7.61 -11.75
C ASP A 89 1.19 -8.66 -12.44
N MET A 90 0.92 -9.79 -11.79
CA MET A 90 0.01 -10.80 -12.33
C MET A 90 -1.43 -10.28 -12.34
N HIS A 91 -1.89 -9.70 -11.23
CA HIS A 91 -3.27 -9.23 -11.10
C HIS A 91 -3.59 -8.09 -12.07
N LEU A 92 -2.68 -7.11 -12.18
CA LEU A 92 -2.89 -5.96 -13.07
C LEU A 92 -2.76 -6.34 -14.55
N LYS A 93 -1.94 -7.33 -14.92
CA LYS A 93 -1.91 -7.85 -16.30
C LYS A 93 -3.22 -8.52 -16.71
N LYS A 94 -3.87 -9.24 -15.79
CA LYS A 94 -5.15 -9.94 -16.03
C LYS A 94 -6.35 -9.00 -16.10
N ASP A 95 -6.27 -7.82 -15.49
CA ASP A 95 -7.34 -6.83 -15.59
C ASP A 95 -7.28 -6.15 -16.97
N GLU A 96 -8.04 -6.64 -17.94
CA GLU A 96 -8.07 -6.09 -19.31
C GLU A 96 -8.70 -4.68 -19.38
N ASN A 97 -9.35 -4.24 -18.29
CA ASN A 97 -9.98 -2.93 -18.26
C ASN A 97 -8.93 -1.82 -18.13
N LYS A 98 -9.06 -0.79 -18.97
CA LYS A 98 -8.40 0.50 -18.75
C LYS A 98 -9.14 1.26 -17.66
N LYS A 99 -8.96 0.86 -16.40
CA LYS A 99 -9.49 1.56 -15.23
C LYS A 99 -8.76 2.90 -15.10
N ALA A 100 -9.50 3.99 -14.90
CA ALA A 100 -8.88 5.32 -14.80
C ALA A 100 -8.27 5.58 -13.41
N VAL A 101 -8.72 4.83 -12.40
CA VAL A 101 -8.27 4.97 -11.01
C VAL A 101 -8.06 3.60 -10.37
N VAL A 102 -6.93 3.45 -9.68
CA VAL A 102 -6.63 2.33 -8.79
C VAL A 102 -6.54 2.88 -7.37
N LEU A 103 -7.35 2.34 -6.46
CA LEU A 103 -7.35 2.70 -5.04
C LEU A 103 -6.91 1.50 -4.22
N ILE A 104 -5.82 1.62 -3.46
CA ILE A 104 -5.31 0.58 -2.57
C ILE A 104 -5.53 0.96 -1.10
N ASP A 105 -6.14 0.06 -0.34
CA ASP A 105 -6.46 0.24 1.08
C ASP A 105 -6.15 -1.05 1.86
N CYS A 106 -5.11 -1.09 2.69
CA CYS A 106 -4.04 -0.09 2.85
C CYS A 106 -2.64 -0.68 2.72
N ILE A 107 -1.66 0.19 2.46
CA ILE A 107 -0.24 -0.17 2.35
C ILE A 107 0.29 -0.79 3.65
N THR A 108 -0.14 -0.29 4.82
CA THR A 108 0.29 -0.86 6.10
C THR A 108 -0.14 -2.32 6.26
N LEU A 109 -1.39 -2.66 5.92
CA LEU A 109 -1.86 -4.05 5.96
C LEU A 109 -1.19 -4.92 4.90
N MET A 110 -0.90 -4.37 3.73
CA MET A 110 -0.12 -5.07 2.70
C MET A 110 1.25 -5.50 3.24
N ILE A 111 1.97 -4.56 3.87
CA ILE A 111 3.27 -4.82 4.50
C ILE A 111 3.13 -5.89 5.57
N SER A 112 2.19 -5.74 6.50
CA SER A 112 1.97 -6.70 7.58
C SER A 112 1.69 -8.11 7.05
N ASN A 113 0.84 -8.26 6.03
CA ASN A 113 0.54 -9.58 5.46
C ASN A 113 1.77 -10.22 4.81
N ILE A 114 2.58 -9.44 4.08
CA ILE A 114 3.83 -9.96 3.49
C ILE A 114 4.79 -10.42 4.60
N MET A 115 4.93 -9.66 5.68
CA MET A 115 5.77 -10.06 6.82
C MET A 115 5.25 -11.31 7.54
N PHE A 116 3.93 -11.43 7.74
CA PHE A 116 3.35 -12.60 8.39
C PHE A 116 3.47 -13.88 7.55
N GLU A 117 3.45 -13.77 6.23
CA GLU A 117 3.56 -14.93 5.33
C GLU A 117 4.93 -15.63 5.40
N GLU A 118 6.01 -14.90 5.73
CA GLU A 118 7.35 -15.47 5.84
C GLU A 118 7.52 -16.43 7.03
N ASN A 119 6.56 -16.46 7.97
CA ASN A 119 6.61 -17.29 9.18
C ASN A 119 7.93 -17.19 9.97
N SER A 120 8.58 -16.02 9.92
CA SER A 120 9.85 -15.76 10.62
C SER A 120 9.62 -15.41 12.09
N ASP A 121 10.59 -15.75 12.95
CA ASP A 121 10.63 -15.24 14.32
C ASP A 121 11.19 -13.81 14.32
N TRP A 122 10.30 -12.84 14.11
CA TRP A 122 10.64 -11.42 14.03
C TRP A 122 11.24 -10.85 15.33
N GLU A 123 11.03 -11.50 16.48
CA GLU A 123 11.67 -11.08 17.74
C GLU A 123 13.17 -11.39 17.75
N ASN A 124 13.58 -12.48 17.06
CA ASN A 124 14.97 -12.89 16.95
C ASN A 124 15.58 -12.69 15.55
N ALA A 125 14.83 -12.11 14.61
CA ALA A 125 15.26 -11.92 13.23
C ALA A 125 16.60 -11.16 13.11
N SER A 126 17.50 -11.70 12.29
CA SER A 126 18.75 -11.07 11.91
C SER A 126 18.54 -9.86 11.01
N GLU A 127 19.53 -8.97 10.93
CA GLU A 127 19.51 -7.82 10.02
C GLU A 127 19.34 -8.24 8.55
N ASN A 128 19.87 -9.41 8.18
CA ASN A 128 19.72 -9.98 6.84
C ASN A 128 18.27 -10.37 6.54
N GLU A 129 17.56 -10.97 7.51
CA GLU A 129 16.14 -11.32 7.36
C GLU A 129 15.28 -10.07 7.21
N ILE A 130 15.53 -9.04 8.03
CA ILE A 130 14.87 -7.72 7.94
C ILE A 130 15.11 -7.10 6.55
N THR A 131 16.36 -7.06 6.11
CA THR A 131 16.73 -6.52 4.79
C THR A 131 16.06 -7.30 3.65
N ASN A 132 15.94 -8.62 3.78
CA ASN A 132 15.33 -9.45 2.76
C ASN A 132 13.81 -9.22 2.66
N ILE A 133 13.12 -9.05 3.78
CA ILE A 133 11.69 -8.75 3.76
C ILE A 133 11.39 -7.35 3.24
N GLU A 134 12.21 -6.35 3.59
CA GLU A 134 12.13 -5.00 3.02
C GLU A 134 12.26 -5.03 1.49
N LYS A 135 13.21 -5.79 0.95
CA LYS A 135 13.38 -5.97 -0.49
C LYS A 135 12.15 -6.61 -1.14
N LYS A 136 11.53 -7.61 -0.50
CA LYS A 136 10.29 -8.24 -1.00
C LYS A 136 9.14 -7.22 -1.04
N ILE A 137 8.95 -6.45 0.03
CA ILE A 137 7.93 -5.40 0.13
C ILE A 137 8.13 -4.34 -0.96
N ILE A 138 9.37 -3.85 -1.12
CA ILE A 138 9.71 -2.85 -2.14
C ILE A 138 9.45 -3.41 -3.54
N ASN A 139 9.78 -4.68 -3.80
CA ASN A 139 9.53 -5.32 -5.08
C ASN A 139 8.02 -5.41 -5.40
N GLU A 140 7.18 -5.71 -4.42
CA GLU A 140 5.72 -5.71 -4.60
C GLU A 140 5.17 -4.31 -4.88
N LEU A 141 5.66 -3.28 -4.18
CA LEU A 141 5.32 -1.88 -4.50
C LEU A 141 5.77 -1.50 -5.91
N ASP A 142 6.96 -1.92 -6.33
CA ASP A 142 7.47 -1.68 -7.68
C ASP A 142 6.59 -2.32 -8.75
N LYS A 143 6.14 -3.57 -8.53
CA LYS A 143 5.19 -4.27 -9.41
C LYS A 143 3.86 -3.50 -9.51
N LEU A 144 3.32 -3.05 -8.38
CA LEU A 144 2.09 -2.24 -8.33
C LEU A 144 2.25 -0.94 -9.13
N LEU A 145 3.30 -0.17 -8.84
CA LEU A 145 3.55 1.13 -9.48
C LEU A 145 3.77 0.99 -10.99
N ARG A 146 4.52 -0.03 -11.43
CA ARG A 146 4.73 -0.32 -12.85
C ARG A 146 3.43 -0.69 -13.55
N GLY A 147 2.66 -1.63 -13.00
CA GLY A 147 1.41 -2.07 -13.60
C GLY A 147 0.37 -0.94 -13.72
N ILE A 148 0.31 -0.04 -12.73
CA ILE A 148 -0.57 1.14 -12.80
C ILE A 148 -0.07 2.14 -13.83
N LYS A 149 1.25 2.38 -13.89
CA LYS A 149 1.85 3.27 -14.88
C LYS A 149 1.58 2.78 -16.31
N GLU A 150 1.75 1.49 -16.57
CA GLU A 150 1.48 0.86 -17.88
C GLU A 150 0.01 1.02 -18.31
N LYS A 151 -0.92 1.03 -17.34
CA LYS A 151 -2.34 1.29 -17.59
C LYS A 151 -2.68 2.77 -17.77
N GLY A 152 -1.77 3.68 -17.43
CA GLY A 152 -2.05 5.13 -17.42
C GLY A 152 -3.09 5.53 -16.37
N ALA A 153 -3.24 4.74 -15.30
CA ALA A 153 -4.24 4.97 -14.26
C ALA A 153 -3.69 5.91 -13.15
N THR A 154 -4.60 6.61 -12.47
CA THR A 154 -4.26 7.36 -11.24
C THR A 154 -4.23 6.41 -10.05
N LEU A 155 -3.19 6.45 -9.23
CA LEU A 155 -3.11 5.69 -7.98
C LEU A 155 -3.53 6.56 -6.79
N ILE A 156 -4.49 6.08 -6.01
CA ILE A 156 -4.83 6.57 -4.67
C ILE A 156 -4.38 5.51 -3.66
N ALA A 157 -3.33 5.79 -2.89
CA ALA A 157 -2.81 4.88 -1.88
C ALA A 157 -3.19 5.34 -0.47
N VAL A 158 -3.80 4.45 0.31
CA VAL A 158 -4.09 4.68 1.73
C VAL A 158 -3.01 4.01 2.58
N THR A 159 -2.48 4.73 3.56
CA THR A 159 -1.56 4.18 4.56
C THR A 159 -1.87 4.71 5.95
N ASN A 160 -1.46 3.98 6.99
CA ASN A 160 -1.58 4.42 8.37
C ASN A 160 -0.31 5.14 8.82
N GLU A 161 -0.51 6.22 9.58
CA GLU A 161 0.57 6.84 10.33
C GLU A 161 0.79 6.09 11.64
N VAL A 162 1.98 5.51 11.81
CA VAL A 162 2.33 4.64 12.96
C VAL A 162 3.49 5.18 13.81
N GLY A 163 4.20 6.21 13.34
CA GLY A 163 5.43 6.71 13.95
C GLY A 163 5.29 7.81 15.01
N MET A 164 4.06 8.27 15.31
CA MET A 164 3.82 9.37 16.27
C MET A 164 3.54 8.88 17.72
N GLY A 165 3.78 7.60 17.99
CA GLY A 165 3.59 6.97 19.29
C GLY A 165 4.89 6.77 20.08
N ILE A 166 4.82 5.96 21.13
CA ILE A 166 5.99 5.49 21.89
C ILE A 166 6.70 4.41 21.07
N ILE A 167 8.03 4.35 21.16
CA ILE A 167 8.83 3.24 20.59
C ILE A 167 8.37 1.92 21.24
N PRO A 168 7.85 0.95 20.47
CA PRO A 168 7.38 -0.31 21.03
C PRO A 168 8.48 -1.12 21.70
N ALA A 169 8.11 -1.88 22.74
CA ALA A 169 9.03 -2.77 23.46
C ALA A 169 9.37 -4.04 22.66
N ASN A 170 8.44 -4.54 21.86
CA ASN A 170 8.63 -5.72 21.02
C ASN A 170 9.36 -5.35 19.71
N LYS A 171 10.22 -6.24 19.23
CA LYS A 171 11.06 -5.97 18.05
C LYS A 171 10.26 -5.95 16.77
N LEU A 172 9.27 -6.85 16.63
CA LEU A 172 8.40 -6.89 15.45
C LEU A 172 7.72 -5.54 15.18
N SER A 173 7.29 -4.80 16.22
CA SER A 173 6.63 -3.51 16.02
C SER A 173 7.59 -2.33 15.83
N ARG A 174 8.90 -2.56 15.94
CA ARG A 174 9.94 -1.58 15.57
C ARG A 174 10.45 -1.79 14.13
N ILE A 175 10.24 -2.97 13.57
CA ILE A 175 10.51 -3.34 12.17
C ILE A 175 9.31 -2.89 11.34
#